data_AF-A0A2M7QMI9-F1
#
_entry.id   AF-A0A2M7QMI9-F1
#
_cell.length_a   1.000
_cell.length_b   1.000
_cell.length_c   1.000
_cell.angle_alpha   90.00
_cell.angle_beta   90.00
_cell.angle_gamma   90.00
#
_symmetry.space_group_name_H-M   'P 1'
#
loop_
_entity.id
_entity.type
_entity.pdbx_description
1 polymer ?
#
loop_
_entity_poly.entity_id
_entity_poly.type
_entity_poly.pdbx_seq_one_letter_code
_entity_poly.pdbx_strand_id
1 'polypeptide(L)'
;MEHTSTLERVLRGLAIALIVTFFMFPILWIVLMSFQTNETILRSPPSIVFAPTLSNYVALITGKLESAAGTLDIAFMRNLGNSVLLSTASVALALVLGVPAAYAFARHKFRG
;
A
#
# COMPACT_ATOMS: atom_id res chain seq x y z
N MET A 1 39.21 0.31 7.58
CA MET A 1 38.38 -0.50 6.68
C MET A 1 37.79 -1.60 7.53
N GLU A 2 36.50 -1.51 7.90
CA GLU A 2 35.90 -2.51 8.79
C GLU A 2 35.78 -3.85 8.06
N HIS A 3 36.56 -4.82 8.51
CA HIS A 3 36.48 -6.20 8.05
C HIS A 3 35.24 -6.85 8.67
N THR A 4 34.06 -6.55 8.11
CA THR A 4 32.86 -7.33 8.44
C THR A 4 33.14 -8.79 8.09
N SER A 5 33.06 -9.67 9.09
CA SER A 5 33.32 -11.10 8.91
C SER A 5 32.34 -11.67 7.88
N THR A 6 32.75 -12.62 7.05
CA THR A 6 31.84 -13.29 6.08
C THR A 6 30.61 -13.86 6.79
N LEU A 7 30.77 -14.34 8.02
CA LEU A 7 29.69 -14.81 8.89
C LEU A 7 28.71 -13.66 9.22
N GLU A 8 29.22 -12.50 9.62
CA GLU A 8 28.40 -11.33 9.94
C GLU A 8 27.58 -10.88 8.73
N ARG A 9 28.19 -10.86 7.54
CA ARG A 9 27.50 -10.50 6.29
C ARG A 9 26.37 -11.49 5.97
N VAL A 10 26.61 -12.80 6.15
CA VAL A 10 25.59 -13.83 5.92
C VAL A 10 24.45 -13.72 6.94
N LEU A 11 24.77 -13.61 8.24
CA LEU A 11 23.77 -13.46 9.29
C LEU A 11 22.93 -12.20 9.11
N ARG A 12 23.56 -11.08 8.75
CA ARG A 12 22.86 -9.84 8.43
C ARG A 12 21.94 -10.02 7.21
N GLY A 13 22.42 -10.69 6.17
CA GLY A 13 21.62 -10.99 4.98
C GLY A 13 20.38 -11.84 5.30
N LEU A 14 20.55 -12.89 6.09
CA LEU A 14 19.46 -13.74 6.55
C LEU A 14 18.46 -12.98 7.42
N ALA A 15 18.94 -12.15 8.34
CA ALA A 15 18.09 -11.32 9.19
C ALA A 15 17.24 -10.34 8.35
N ILE A 16 17.84 -9.65 7.38
CA ILE A 16 17.13 -8.77 6.46
C ILE A 16 16.10 -9.56 5.64
N ALA A 17 16.48 -10.71 5.09
CA ALA A 17 15.57 -11.54 4.29
C ALA A 17 14.36 -12.03 5.12
N LEU A 18 14.58 -12.41 6.37
CA LEU A 18 13.52 -12.83 7.28
C LEU A 18 12.56 -11.68 7.60
N ILE A 19 13.10 -10.51 7.94
CA ILE A 19 12.31 -9.30 8.21
C ILE A 19 11.48 -8.93 6.99
N VAL A 20 12.10 -8.84 5.82
CA VAL A 20 11.40 -8.50 4.56
C VAL A 20 10.31 -9.52 4.27
N THR A 21 10.61 -10.82 4.37
CA THR A 21 9.61 -11.88 4.14
C THR A 21 8.43 -11.75 5.09
N PHE A 22 8.69 -11.54 6.39
CA PHE A 22 7.66 -11.40 7.40
C PHE A 22 6.72 -10.21 7.12
N PHE A 23 7.28 -9.04 6.77
CA PHE A 23 6.47 -7.84 6.48
C PHE A 23 5.82 -7.87 5.09
N MET A 24 6.43 -8.54 4.11
CA MET A 24 5.86 -8.69 2.77
C MET A 24 4.80 -9.78 2.69
N PHE A 25 4.86 -10.80 3.55
CA PHE A 25 3.90 -11.89 3.60
C PHE A 25 2.43 -11.43 3.60
N PRO A 26 1.96 -10.53 4.49
CA PRO A 26 0.58 -10.07 4.47
C PRO A 26 0.22 -9.31 3.19
N ILE A 27 1.17 -8.61 2.57
CA ILE A 27 0.94 -7.91 1.30
C ILE A 27 0.77 -8.92 0.16
N LEU A 28 1.65 -9.92 0.09
CA LEU A 28 1.52 -11.03 -0.87
C LEU A 28 0.19 -11.76 -0.71
N TRP A 29 -0.25 -11.96 0.53
CA TRP A 29 -1.55 -12.58 0.82
C TRP A 29 -2.73 -11.76 0.28
N ILE A 30 -2.74 -10.44 0.51
CA ILE A 30 -3.76 -9.54 -0.04
C ILE A 30 -3.75 -9.54 -1.58
N VAL A 31 -2.56 -9.54 -2.19
CA VAL A 31 -2.44 -9.62 -3.65
C VAL A 31 -3.02 -10.94 -4.17
N LEU A 32 -2.73 -12.08 -3.54
CA LEU A 32 -3.31 -13.36 -3.93
C LEU A 32 -4.85 -13.34 -3.82
N MET A 33 -5.39 -12.83 -2.71
CA MET A 33 -6.84 -12.70 -2.52
C MET A 33 -7.48 -11.76 -3.56
N SER A 34 -6.77 -10.74 -4.05
CA SER A 34 -7.31 -9.84 -5.07
C SER A 34 -7.63 -10.54 -6.39
N PHE A 35 -7.01 -11.70 -6.66
CA PHE A 35 -7.31 -12.57 -7.81
C PHE A 35 -8.33 -13.67 -7.51
N GLN A 36 -8.82 -13.78 -6.27
CA GLN A 36 -9.81 -14.79 -5.85
C GLN A 36 -11.23 -14.23 -5.92
N THR A 37 -12.23 -15.09 -6.11
CA THR A 37 -13.63 -14.67 -5.98
C THR A 37 -14.02 -14.45 -4.52
N ASN A 38 -15.01 -13.60 -4.25
CA ASN A 38 -15.52 -13.39 -2.89
C ASN A 38 -15.96 -14.70 -2.21
N GLU A 39 -16.57 -15.61 -2.97
CA GLU A 39 -16.94 -16.94 -2.49
C GLU A 39 -15.73 -17.77 -2.03
N THR A 40 -14.62 -17.68 -2.76
CA THR A 40 -13.38 -18.39 -2.41
C THR A 40 -12.73 -17.79 -1.17
N ILE A 41 -12.74 -16.45 -1.05
CA ILE A 41 -12.18 -15.72 0.10
C ILE A 41 -12.95 -16.02 1.39
N LEU A 42 -14.29 -16.09 1.31
CA LEU A 42 -15.18 -16.30 2.46
C LEU A 42 -15.39 -17.79 2.80
N ARG A 43 -14.85 -18.71 2.01
CA ARG A 43 -14.99 -20.15 2.23
C ARG A 43 -14.20 -20.61 3.46
N SER A 44 -14.81 -21.50 4.24
CA SER A 44 -14.14 -22.27 5.30
C SER A 44 -14.09 -23.76 4.92
N PRO A 45 -12.91 -24.42 4.85
CA PRO A 45 -11.55 -23.90 5.05
C PRO A 45 -11.04 -23.05 3.86
N PRO A 46 -10.09 -22.12 4.09
CA PRO A 46 -9.51 -21.28 3.03
C PRO A 46 -8.73 -22.14 2.02
N SER A 47 -9.03 -21.96 0.74
CA SER A 47 -8.34 -22.66 -0.35
C SER A 47 -7.15 -21.84 -0.84
N ILE A 48 -5.97 -22.44 -0.85
CA ILE A 48 -4.76 -21.86 -1.45
C ILE A 48 -4.75 -22.12 -2.97
N VAL A 49 -5.53 -23.11 -3.43
CA VAL A 49 -5.70 -23.43 -4.85
C VAL A 49 -6.96 -22.75 -5.37
N PHE A 50 -6.81 -21.84 -6.33
CA PHE A 50 -7.91 -21.11 -6.95
C PHE A 50 -7.61 -20.84 -8.42
N ALA A 51 -8.65 -20.61 -9.22
CA ALA A 51 -8.49 -20.10 -10.57
C ALA A 51 -8.36 -18.57 -10.48
N PRO A 52 -7.23 -17.97 -10.90
CA PRO A 52 -7.04 -16.53 -10.84
C PRO A 52 -8.03 -15.81 -11.75
N THR A 53 -8.65 -14.75 -11.24
CA THR A 53 -9.64 -13.95 -11.97
C THR A 53 -9.33 -12.46 -11.86
N LEU A 54 -9.83 -11.66 -12.81
CA LEU A 54 -9.76 -10.20 -12.76
C LEU A 54 -11.12 -9.55 -12.40
N SER A 55 -12.10 -10.34 -11.95
CA SER A 55 -13.46 -9.84 -11.70
C SER A 55 -13.49 -8.72 -10.66
N ASN A 56 -12.70 -8.84 -9.59
CA ASN A 56 -12.58 -7.81 -8.57
C ASN A 56 -12.07 -6.48 -9.15
N TYR A 57 -11.08 -6.52 -10.05
CA TYR A 57 -10.54 -5.31 -10.68
C TYR A 57 -11.56 -4.65 -11.61
N VAL A 58 -12.28 -5.46 -12.41
CA VAL A 58 -13.37 -4.97 -13.27
C VAL A 58 -14.47 -4.33 -12.41
N ALA A 59 -14.83 -4.95 -11.27
CA ALA A 59 -15.81 -4.42 -10.34
C ALA A 59 -15.39 -3.07 -9.75
N LEU A 60 -14.10 -2.87 -9.44
CA LEU A 60 -13.58 -1.59 -8.94
C LEU A 60 -13.68 -0.47 -9.98
N ILE A 61 -13.46 -0.78 -11.26
CA ILE A 61 -13.49 0.20 -12.36
C ILE A 61 -14.92 0.52 -12.77
N THR A 62 -15.74 -0.51 -12.96
CA THR A 62 -17.16 -0.37 -13.34
C THR A 62 -18.03 0.15 -12.20
N GLY A 63 -17.54 0.05 -10.96
CA GLY A 63 -18.25 0.45 -9.76
C GLY A 63 -19.40 -0.49 -9.39
N LYS A 64 -19.42 -1.71 -9.94
CA LYS A 64 -20.47 -2.70 -9.67
C LYS A 64 -19.82 -4.03 -9.30
N LEU A 65 -20.09 -4.50 -8.09
CA LEU A 65 -19.64 -5.81 -7.62
C LEU A 65 -20.82 -6.77 -7.58
N GLU A 66 -20.80 -7.76 -8.47
CA GLU A 66 -21.79 -8.84 -8.50
C GLU A 66 -21.36 -9.95 -7.53
N SER A 67 -22.28 -10.35 -6.66
CA SER A 67 -22.12 -11.45 -5.71
C SER A 67 -23.38 -12.28 -5.66
N ALA A 68 -23.31 -13.49 -5.10
CA ALA A 68 -24.46 -14.38 -4.90
C ALA A 68 -25.60 -13.73 -4.08
N ALA A 69 -25.30 -12.69 -3.30
CA ALA A 69 -26.26 -11.92 -2.50
C ALA A 69 -26.82 -10.66 -3.19
N GLY A 70 -26.37 -10.33 -4.42
CA GLY A 70 -26.81 -9.15 -5.17
C GLY A 70 -25.66 -8.30 -5.74
N THR A 71 -26.00 -7.15 -6.32
CA THR A 71 -25.03 -6.17 -6.86
C THR A 71 -24.80 -5.05 -5.86
N LEU A 72 -23.55 -4.78 -5.51
CA LEU A 72 -23.13 -3.67 -4.65
C LEU A 72 -22.50 -2.56 -5.51
N ASP A 73 -22.96 -1.33 -5.32
CA ASP A 73 -22.36 -0.16 -5.94
C ASP A 73 -21.11 0.29 -5.17
N ILE A 74 -20.01 0.44 -5.89
CA ILE A 74 -18.70 0.81 -5.35
C ILE A 74 -18.25 2.11 -5.98
N ALA A 75 -18.09 3.15 -5.17
CA ALA A 75 -17.55 4.44 -5.60
C ALA A 75 -16.01 4.51 -5.61
N PHE A 76 -15.33 3.40 -5.93
CA PHE A 76 -13.88 3.27 -5.74
C PHE A 76 -13.09 4.29 -6.57
N MET A 77 -13.37 4.41 -7.88
CA MET A 77 -12.66 5.34 -8.77
C MET A 77 -12.81 6.80 -8.33
N ARG A 78 -14.01 7.19 -7.87
CA ARG A 78 -14.25 8.54 -7.33
C ARG A 78 -13.48 8.77 -6.03
N ASN A 79 -13.51 7.80 -5.12
CA ASN A 79 -12.79 7.89 -3.85
C ASN A 79 -11.27 7.96 -4.07
N LEU A 80 -10.74 7.15 -5.01
CA LEU A 80 -9.34 7.19 -5.41
C LEU A 80 -8.96 8.57 -5.96
N GLY A 81 -9.77 9.14 -6.84
CA GLY A 81 -9.58 10.50 -7.36
C GLY A 81 -9.57 11.56 -6.26
N ASN A 82 -10.52 11.48 -5.31
CA ASN A 82 -10.57 12.37 -4.15
C ASN A 82 -9.32 12.24 -3.27
N SER A 83 -8.83 11.02 -3.01
CA SER A 83 -7.62 10.80 -2.22
C SER A 83 -6.36 11.33 -2.91
N VAL A 84 -6.22 11.13 -4.22
CA VAL A 84 -5.09 11.66 -5.00
C VAL A 84 -5.11 13.19 -4.98
N LEU A 85 -6.27 13.81 -5.22
CA LEU A 85 -6.43 15.26 -5.18
C LEU A 85 -6.09 15.82 -3.79
N LEU A 86 -6.69 15.24 -2.75
CA LEU A 86 -6.53 15.72 -1.38
C LEU A 86 -5.09 15.59 -0.89
N SER A 87 -4.45 14.44 -1.11
CA SER A 87 -3.07 14.20 -0.70
C SER A 87 -2.10 15.13 -1.44
N THR A 88 -2.23 15.26 -2.77
CA THR A 88 -1.37 16.11 -3.58
C THR A 88 -1.55 17.59 -3.23
N ALA A 89 -2.79 18.06 -3.09
CA ALA A 89 -3.07 19.44 -2.70
C ALA A 89 -2.53 19.74 -1.29
N SER A 90 -2.67 18.79 -0.35
CA SER A 90 -2.14 18.95 1.01
C SER A 90 -0.62 19.06 1.02
N VAL A 91 0.09 18.20 0.28
CA VAL A 91 1.55 18.26 0.15
C VAL A 91 1.97 19.57 -0.52
N ALA A 92 1.30 19.99 -1.60
CA ALA A 92 1.60 21.23 -2.29
C ALA A 92 1.45 22.45 -1.37
N LEU A 93 0.34 22.54 -0.63
CA LEU A 93 0.11 23.61 0.35
C LEU A 93 1.16 23.58 1.47
N ALA A 94 1.48 22.41 2.00
CA ALA A 94 2.50 22.24 3.03
C ALA A 94 3.87 22.71 2.54
N LEU A 95 4.24 22.45 1.28
CA LEU A 95 5.49 22.92 0.71
C LEU A 95 5.48 24.44 0.45
N VAL A 96 4.39 24.97 -0.10
CA VAL A 96 4.25 26.41 -0.39
C VAL A 96 4.36 27.24 0.89
N LEU A 97 3.82 26.76 2.00
CA LEU A 97 3.90 27.47 3.28
C LEU A 97 5.16 27.12 4.07
N GLY A 98 5.52 25.84 4.10
CA GLY A 98 6.60 25.30 4.93
C GLY A 98 7.99 25.64 4.40
N VAL A 99 8.21 25.63 3.08
CA VAL A 99 9.53 25.92 2.51
C VAL A 99 9.97 27.37 2.76
N PRO A 100 9.13 28.40 2.50
CA PRO A 100 9.50 29.77 2.82
C PRO A 100 9.68 30.00 4.33
N ALA A 101 8.83 29.40 5.17
CA ALA A 101 8.96 29.50 6.62
C ALA A 101 10.28 28.88 7.11
N ALA A 102 10.60 27.68 6.64
CA ALA A 102 11.87 27.00 6.96
C ALA A 102 13.08 27.80 6.46
N TYR A 103 12.99 28.39 5.27
CA TYR A 103 14.05 29.26 4.74
C TYR A 103 14.24 30.52 5.60
N ALA A 104 13.14 31.15 6.00
CA ALA A 104 13.20 32.31 6.89
C ALA A 104 13.89 31.94 8.20
N PHE A 105 13.49 30.83 8.83
CA PHE A 105 14.13 30.29 10.05
C PHE A 105 15.61 29.95 9.87
N ALA A 106 16.00 29.40 8.73
CA ALA A 106 17.38 29.03 8.47
C ALA A 106 18.29 30.24 8.17
N ARG A 107 17.76 31.30 7.53
CA ARG A 107 18.59 32.41 6.99
C ARG A 107 18.47 33.72 7.76
N HIS A 108 17.36 33.98 8.45
CA HIS A 108 17.19 35.19 9.23
C HIS A 108 17.46 34.94 10.72
N LYS A 109 18.21 35.85 11.35
CA LYS A 109 18.32 35.89 12.82
C LYS A 109 17.06 36.54 13.36
N PHE A 110 16.16 35.73 13.91
CA PHE A 110 15.00 36.23 14.64
C PHE A 110 15.50 36.88 15.93
N ARG A 111 14.96 38.05 16.26
CA ARG A 111 15.25 38.71 17.53
C ARG A 111 14.45 37.98 18.61
N GLY A 112 15.12 37.07 19.31
CA GLY A 112 14.75 36.67 20.67
C GLY A 112 15.30 37.67 21.67
#